data_AF-A0A2Z6QP69-F1
#
_entry.id   AF-A0A2Z6QP69-F1
#
_cell.length_a   1.000
_cell.length_b   1.000
_cell.length_c   1.000
_cell.angle_alpha   90.00
_cell.angle_beta   90.00
_cell.angle_gamma   90.00
#
_symmetry.space_group_name_H-M   'P 1'
#
loop_
_entity.id
_entity.type
_entity.pdbx_description
1 polymer ?
#
loop_
_entity_poly.entity_id
_entity_poly.type
_entity_poly.pdbx_seq_one_letter_code
_entity_poly.pdbx_strand_id
1 'polypeptide(L)'
;MSKFFIYDIHLYTRQGNEYTPIWPFRLAVAGSSNSEKTTMLINLLMEDAKAKEDGTQYILCDEIVLIGRYLDEPKWQIVKDFFDNDENVTFKAISYHQMPDLEDFDSKLLLRHRNISAIYVAQRFYAIPKAIRKNVNYISLHGGHGSLSDIKHIISQYTNESNSLVPIIDKLTLSREFIVFDLRRPKTDSLSIRV
;
A
#
# COMPACT_ATOMS: atom_id res chain seq x y z
N MET A 1 11.39 -7.36 12.08
CA MET A 1 11.22 -6.05 11.41
C MET A 1 10.86 -6.33 9.97
N SER A 2 9.58 -6.34 9.63
CA SER A 2 9.13 -6.74 8.29
C SER A 2 9.02 -5.49 7.40
N LYS A 3 9.89 -5.40 6.40
CA LYS A 3 9.79 -4.47 5.27
C LYS A 3 9.30 -5.28 4.09
N PHE A 4 8.17 -4.89 3.50
CA PHE A 4 7.66 -5.49 2.27
C PHE A 4 7.46 -4.38 1.24
N PHE A 5 7.80 -4.68 -0.01
CA PHE A 5 7.53 -3.81 -1.14
C PHE A 5 6.76 -4.64 -2.15
N ILE A 6 5.56 -4.22 -2.48
CA ILE A 6 4.78 -4.84 -3.55
C ILE A 6 4.83 -3.87 -4.72
N TYR A 7 5.33 -4.34 -5.85
CA TYR A 7 5.33 -3.60 -7.10
C TYR A 7 4.34 -4.24 -8.04
N ASP A 8 3.63 -3.41 -8.75
CA ASP A 8 2.61 -3.80 -9.72
C ASP A 8 2.94 -3.15 -11.06
N ILE A 9 3.19 -3.98 -12.06
CA ILE A 9 3.72 -3.62 -13.37
C ILE A 9 2.66 -3.92 -14.46
N HIS A 10 1.59 -3.12 -14.51
CA HIS A 10 0.72 -2.72 -15.66
C HIS A 10 0.21 -3.72 -16.72
N LEU A 11 -1.07 -3.66 -17.16
CA LEU A 11 -1.64 -2.69 -18.12
C LEU A 11 -3.19 -2.54 -18.03
N TYR A 12 -3.69 -1.39 -18.51
CA TYR A 12 -5.08 -1.00 -18.87
C TYR A 12 -6.00 -0.21 -17.92
N THR A 13 -6.63 0.78 -18.57
CA THR A 13 -7.55 1.85 -18.17
C THR A 13 -8.94 1.37 -17.72
N ARG A 14 -9.01 0.35 -16.88
CA ARG A 14 -10.27 0.00 -16.23
C ARG A 14 -10.14 0.29 -14.75
N GLN A 15 -10.69 1.44 -14.32
CA GLN A 15 -11.20 1.52 -12.95
C GLN A 15 -12.31 0.47 -12.85
N GLY A 16 -11.93 -0.75 -12.46
CA GLY A 16 -12.90 -1.81 -12.16
C GLY A 16 -13.77 -1.42 -10.97
N ASN A 17 -13.22 -0.60 -10.06
CA ASN A 17 -13.86 -0.15 -8.84
C ASN A 17 -13.59 1.36 -8.60
N GLU A 18 -14.61 2.11 -8.15
CA GLU A 18 -14.53 3.55 -7.87
C GLU A 18 -13.62 3.90 -6.67
N TYR A 19 -13.36 2.93 -5.80
CA TYR A 19 -12.46 3.04 -4.66
C TYR A 19 -11.00 2.71 -5.03
N THR A 20 -10.74 2.19 -6.24
CA THR A 20 -9.37 1.89 -6.71
C THR A 20 -8.56 3.18 -6.83
N PRO A 21 -7.34 3.22 -6.26
CA PRO A 21 -6.40 4.32 -6.47
C PRO A 21 -6.22 4.63 -7.96
N ILE A 22 -6.15 5.91 -8.33
CA ILE A 22 -5.97 6.27 -9.74
C ILE A 22 -4.55 5.90 -10.15
N TRP A 23 -4.46 5.15 -11.24
CA TRP A 23 -3.22 4.70 -11.82
C TRP A 23 -2.43 5.84 -12.48
N PRO A 24 -1.08 5.83 -12.39
CA PRO A 24 -0.28 5.00 -11.48
C PRO A 24 -0.34 5.53 -10.03
N PHE A 25 -0.37 4.62 -9.05
CA PHE A 25 -0.41 4.97 -7.64
C PHE A 25 0.83 4.51 -6.87
N ARG A 26 1.15 5.24 -5.81
CA ARG A 26 2.24 4.97 -4.87
C ARG A 26 1.69 5.10 -3.46
N LEU A 27 1.48 3.96 -2.81
CA LEU A 27 0.85 3.86 -1.51
C LEU A 27 1.89 3.52 -0.45
N ALA A 28 2.03 4.35 0.58
CA ALA A 28 2.76 3.99 1.79
C ALA A 28 1.81 3.40 2.84
N VAL A 29 2.04 2.15 3.26
CA VAL A 29 1.28 1.47 4.30
C VAL A 29 2.13 1.34 5.57
N ALA A 30 1.65 1.87 6.68
CA ALA A 30 2.37 1.88 7.96
C ALA A 30 1.51 1.40 9.13
N GLY A 31 2.09 0.61 10.04
CA GLY A 31 1.41 0.08 11.24
C GLY A 31 2.16 -1.07 11.89
N SER A 32 1.91 -1.36 13.17
CA SER A 32 2.65 -2.37 13.93
C SER A 32 2.46 -3.80 13.40
N SER A 33 3.23 -4.77 13.91
CA SER A 33 2.89 -6.17 13.68
C SER A 33 1.45 -6.45 14.12
N ASN A 34 0.75 -7.31 13.37
CA ASN A 34 -0.66 -7.66 13.59
C ASN A 34 -1.67 -6.53 13.37
N SER A 35 -1.26 -5.39 12.80
CA SER A 35 -2.16 -4.30 12.41
C SER A 35 -2.92 -4.56 11.09
N GLU A 36 -3.01 -5.81 10.65
CA GLU A 36 -3.76 -6.23 9.45
C GLU A 36 -3.31 -5.62 8.11
N LYS A 37 -2.14 -4.98 8.03
CA LYS A 37 -1.55 -4.47 6.77
C LYS A 37 -1.51 -5.53 5.68
N THR A 38 -1.05 -6.73 6.00
CA THR A 38 -0.93 -7.79 4.99
C THR A 38 -2.31 -8.27 4.53
N THR A 39 -3.30 -8.29 5.43
CA THR A 39 -4.69 -8.57 5.07
C THR A 39 -5.22 -7.53 4.09
N MET A 40 -4.98 -6.24 4.34
CA MET A 40 -5.33 -5.17 3.40
C MET A 40 -4.69 -5.39 2.02
N LEU A 41 -3.40 -5.73 1.95
CA LEU A 41 -2.71 -6.01 0.67
C LEU A 41 -3.32 -7.20 -0.06
N ILE A 42 -3.56 -8.30 0.66
CA ILE A 42 -4.16 -9.51 0.07
C ILE A 42 -5.56 -9.18 -0.46
N ASN A 43 -6.37 -8.46 0.31
CA ASN A 43 -7.71 -8.05 -0.13
C ASN A 43 -7.63 -7.13 -1.36
N LEU A 44 -6.68 -6.19 -1.41
CA LEU A 44 -6.51 -5.32 -2.57
C LEU A 44 -6.15 -6.11 -3.85
N LEU A 45 -5.32 -7.14 -3.72
CA LEU A 45 -4.87 -7.96 -4.85
C LEU A 45 -5.89 -9.04 -5.24
N MET A 46 -6.70 -9.52 -4.29
CA MET A 46 -7.44 -10.78 -4.44
C MET A 46 -8.91 -10.71 -3.99
N GLU A 47 -9.48 -9.54 -3.64
CA GLU A 47 -10.81 -9.43 -3.01
C GLU A 47 -11.86 -10.40 -3.58
N ASP A 48 -12.64 -11.04 -2.68
CA ASP A 48 -13.82 -11.92 -2.84
C ASP A 48 -13.88 -12.91 -4.01
N ALA A 49 -12.84 -13.03 -4.84
CA ALA A 49 -12.73 -14.03 -5.92
C ALA A 49 -12.77 -15.47 -5.37
N LYS A 50 -12.62 -15.64 -4.04
CA LYS A 50 -12.86 -16.90 -3.32
C LYS A 50 -14.23 -17.01 -2.64
N ALA A 51 -14.97 -15.91 -2.48
CA ALA A 51 -16.19 -15.85 -1.68
C ALA A 51 -17.47 -15.57 -2.48
N LYS A 52 -17.38 -15.01 -3.70
CA LYS A 52 -18.54 -14.74 -4.56
C LYS A 52 -18.24 -15.04 -6.03
N GLU A 53 -19.24 -15.57 -6.75
CA GLU A 53 -19.16 -15.86 -8.20
C GLU A 53 -18.92 -14.60 -9.07
N ASP A 54 -19.14 -13.40 -8.51
CA ASP A 54 -18.96 -12.08 -9.15
C ASP A 54 -17.87 -11.21 -8.49
N GLY A 55 -17.01 -11.80 -7.66
CA GLY A 55 -15.95 -11.08 -6.94
C GLY A 55 -14.99 -10.36 -7.90
N THR A 56 -14.83 -9.05 -7.71
CA THR A 56 -13.93 -8.21 -8.49
C THR A 56 -12.68 -7.84 -7.70
N GLN A 57 -11.50 -8.03 -8.28
CA GLN A 57 -10.26 -7.49 -7.70
C GLN A 57 -10.31 -5.96 -7.64
N TYR A 58 -9.86 -5.35 -6.53
CA TYR A 58 -9.70 -3.90 -6.45
C TYR A 58 -8.59 -3.39 -7.37
N ILE A 59 -7.47 -4.13 -7.44
CA ILE A 59 -6.30 -3.79 -8.23
C ILE A 59 -6.18 -4.83 -9.35
N LEU A 60 -6.49 -4.40 -10.57
CA LEU A 60 -6.25 -5.20 -11.78
C LEU A 60 -4.80 -4.98 -12.24
N CYS A 61 -4.09 -6.07 -12.52
CA CYS A 61 -2.69 -6.04 -12.90
C CYS A 61 -2.30 -7.25 -13.75
N ASP A 62 -1.33 -7.06 -14.64
CA ASP A 62 -0.79 -8.13 -15.50
C ASP A 62 0.52 -8.70 -14.96
N GLU A 63 1.24 -7.94 -14.10
CA GLU A 63 2.45 -8.42 -13.44
C GLU A 63 2.53 -7.92 -11.99
N ILE A 64 2.76 -8.85 -11.08
CA ILE A 64 2.97 -8.58 -9.66
C ILE A 64 4.40 -8.99 -9.29
N VAL A 65 5.14 -8.04 -8.73
CA VAL A 65 6.47 -8.29 -8.17
C VAL A 65 6.46 -8.02 -6.67
N LEU A 66 6.41 -9.09 -5.89
CA LEU A 66 6.49 -9.05 -4.44
C LEU A 66 7.96 -9.10 -4.00
N ILE A 67 8.45 -8.05 -3.35
CA ILE A 67 9.78 -8.02 -2.74
C ILE A 67 9.66 -8.06 -1.22
N GLY A 68 10.21 -9.11 -0.62
CA GLY A 68 10.05 -9.36 0.81
C GLY A 68 11.21 -10.10 1.44
N ARG A 69 11.33 -9.98 2.77
CA ARG A 69 12.31 -10.72 3.57
C ARG A 69 11.84 -12.13 3.94
N TYR A 70 10.54 -12.29 4.13
CA TYR A 70 9.89 -13.53 4.61
C TYR A 70 8.83 -13.95 3.61
N LEU A 71 9.28 -14.38 2.43
CA LEU A 71 8.39 -14.80 1.32
C LEU A 71 7.89 -16.24 1.49
N ASP A 72 8.51 -16.99 2.41
CA ASP A 72 8.16 -18.34 2.82
C ASP A 72 6.97 -18.40 3.78
N GLU A 73 6.50 -17.26 4.29
CA GLU A 73 5.29 -17.24 5.14
C GLU A 73 4.06 -17.75 4.36
N PRO A 74 3.22 -18.63 4.95
CA PRO A 74 2.11 -19.28 4.25
C PRO A 74 1.15 -18.34 3.53
N LYS A 75 0.99 -17.12 4.04
CA LYS A 75 0.14 -16.07 3.44
C LYS A 75 0.57 -15.69 2.02
N TRP A 76 1.88 -15.68 1.74
CA TRP A 76 2.39 -15.31 0.42
C TRP A 76 2.29 -16.47 -0.57
N GLN A 77 2.33 -17.71 -0.06
CA GLN A 77 2.00 -18.89 -0.87
C GLN A 77 0.55 -18.82 -1.35
N ILE A 78 -0.40 -18.40 -0.51
CA ILE A 78 -1.81 -18.22 -0.91
C ILE A 78 -1.95 -17.20 -2.05
N VAL A 79 -1.19 -16.09 -1.98
CA VAL A 79 -1.18 -15.07 -3.05
C VAL A 79 -0.59 -15.64 -4.33
N LYS A 80 0.53 -16.36 -4.22
CA LYS A 80 1.17 -17.02 -5.36
C LYS A 80 0.24 -18.02 -6.03
N ASP A 81 -0.35 -18.94 -5.26
CA ASP A 81 -1.25 -19.97 -5.77
C ASP A 81 -2.48 -19.37 -6.48
N PHE A 82 -2.94 -18.19 -6.03
CA PHE A 82 -4.05 -17.50 -6.69
C PHE A 82 -3.68 -17.02 -8.09
N PHE A 83 -2.53 -16.37 -8.25
CA PHE A 83 -2.09 -15.87 -9.55
C PHE A 83 -1.47 -16.94 -10.45
N ASP A 84 -0.92 -18.03 -9.89
CA ASP A 84 -0.45 -19.19 -10.68
C ASP A 84 -1.60 -19.86 -11.46
N ASN A 85 -2.85 -19.68 -11.03
CA ASN A 85 -4.04 -20.16 -11.76
C ASN A 85 -4.57 -19.18 -12.82
N ASP A 86 -4.04 -17.95 -12.89
CA ASP A 86 -4.43 -16.95 -13.87
C ASP A 86 -3.34 -16.78 -14.94
N GLU A 87 -3.57 -17.35 -16.12
CA GLU A 87 -2.62 -17.29 -17.24
C GLU A 87 -2.35 -15.86 -17.74
N ASN A 88 -3.19 -14.89 -17.37
CA ASN A 88 -3.04 -13.49 -17.78
C ASN A 88 -2.12 -12.68 -16.84
N VAL A 89 -1.80 -13.21 -15.65
CA VAL A 89 -1.05 -12.47 -14.62
C VAL A 89 0.27 -13.16 -14.31
N THR A 90 1.37 -12.42 -14.45
CA THR A 90 2.70 -12.87 -14.07
C THR A 90 2.99 -12.54 -12.61
N PHE A 91 3.12 -13.54 -11.73
CA PHE A 91 3.55 -13.33 -10.34
C PHE A 91 5.03 -13.65 -10.13
N LYS A 92 5.78 -12.73 -9.53
CA LYS A 92 7.20 -12.90 -9.16
C LYS A 92 7.42 -12.53 -7.71
N ALA A 93 8.08 -13.41 -6.97
CA ALA A 93 8.53 -13.14 -5.60
C ALA A 93 10.06 -13.02 -5.58
N ILE A 94 10.59 -11.88 -5.14
CA ILE A 94 12.01 -11.55 -5.14
C ILE A 94 12.47 -11.33 -3.69
N SER A 95 13.59 -11.95 -3.32
CA SER A 95 14.15 -11.75 -1.98
C SER A 95 14.57 -10.30 -1.80
N TYR A 96 14.37 -9.75 -0.59
CA TYR A 96 14.85 -8.42 -0.22
C TYR A 96 16.35 -8.22 -0.51
N HIS A 97 17.16 -9.28 -0.46
CA HIS A 97 18.60 -9.23 -0.76
C HIS A 97 18.92 -8.97 -2.24
N GLN A 98 17.97 -9.21 -3.13
CA GLN A 98 18.07 -8.96 -4.56
C GLN A 98 17.47 -7.60 -4.95
N MET A 99 16.96 -6.83 -3.98
CA MET A 99 16.42 -5.50 -4.23
C MET A 99 17.56 -4.56 -4.67
N PRO A 100 17.42 -3.86 -5.80
CA PRO A 100 18.33 -2.77 -6.14
C PRO A 100 18.39 -1.73 -5.02
N ASP A 101 19.52 -1.03 -4.89
CA ASP A 101 19.65 0.09 -3.94
C ASP A 101 18.54 1.11 -4.19
N LEU A 102 17.93 1.69 -3.16
CA LEU A 102 16.72 2.52 -3.22
C LEU A 102 16.88 3.77 -4.11
N GLU A 103 18.06 4.39 -4.11
CA GLU A 103 18.34 5.53 -4.99
C GLU A 103 18.50 5.11 -6.45
N ASP A 104 19.11 3.94 -6.67
CA ASP A 104 19.15 3.27 -7.97
C ASP A 104 17.79 2.70 -8.37
N PHE A 105 16.93 2.35 -7.42
CA PHE A 105 15.65 1.70 -7.64
C PHE A 105 14.63 2.73 -8.12
N ASP A 106 14.49 3.87 -7.43
CA ASP A 106 13.60 4.97 -7.84
C ASP A 106 14.09 5.64 -9.16
N SER A 107 15.39 5.54 -9.46
CA SER A 107 15.98 6.07 -10.70
C SER A 107 16.03 5.06 -11.87
N LYS A 108 16.30 3.77 -11.66
CA LYS A 108 16.28 2.71 -12.70
C LYS A 108 14.87 2.19 -12.99
N LEU A 109 14.04 1.97 -11.98
CA LEU A 109 12.59 1.92 -12.16
C LEU A 109 12.13 3.37 -12.11
N LEU A 110 12.20 4.06 -13.23
CA LEU A 110 11.48 5.30 -13.44
C LEU A 110 9.97 5.03 -13.28
N LEU A 111 9.46 4.89 -12.05
CA LEU A 111 8.03 4.76 -11.70
C LEU A 111 7.24 6.00 -12.18
N ARG A 112 7.94 7.04 -12.66
CA ARG A 112 7.40 8.25 -13.28
C ARG A 112 7.26 8.15 -14.81
N HIS A 113 7.97 7.23 -15.47
CA HIS A 113 7.99 7.07 -16.94
C HIS A 113 7.56 5.67 -17.39
N ARG A 114 7.61 4.69 -16.49
CA ARG A 114 6.97 3.39 -16.62
C ARG A 114 5.77 3.43 -15.71
N ASN A 115 4.67 3.02 -16.27
CA ASN A 115 3.33 3.30 -15.81
C ASN A 115 3.09 2.20 -14.72
N ILE A 116 3.72 2.36 -13.55
CA ILE A 116 3.91 1.30 -12.53
C ILE A 116 3.35 1.81 -11.21
N SER A 117 2.59 0.95 -10.53
CA SER A 117 2.11 1.23 -9.17
C SER A 117 2.98 0.52 -8.14
N ALA A 118 3.09 1.13 -6.96
CA ALA A 118 3.93 0.60 -5.90
C ALA A 118 3.26 0.74 -4.54
N ILE A 119 3.32 -0.32 -3.73
CA ILE A 119 2.87 -0.34 -2.35
C ILE A 119 4.07 -0.62 -1.43
N TYR A 120 4.38 0.37 -0.58
CA TYR A 120 5.50 0.35 0.35
C TYR A 120 4.99 0.05 1.74
N VAL A 121 5.39 -1.08 2.34
CA VAL A 121 4.83 -1.54 3.61
C VAL A 121 5.90 -1.59 4.69
N ALA A 122 5.64 -0.91 5.80
CA ALA A 122 6.55 -0.85 6.93
C ALA A 122 5.83 -0.92 8.27
N GLN A 123 6.58 -1.30 9.32
CA GLN A 123 6.07 -1.30 10.68
C GLN A 123 5.85 0.12 11.24
N ARG A 124 6.59 1.10 10.73
CA ARG A 124 6.51 2.51 11.12
C ARG A 124 6.61 3.36 9.87
N PHE A 125 5.87 4.47 9.81
CA PHE A 125 5.89 5.36 8.66
C PHE A 125 7.30 5.89 8.37
N TYR A 126 8.02 6.34 9.39
CA TYR A 126 9.39 6.85 9.24
C TYR A 126 10.44 5.78 8.93
N ALA A 127 10.10 4.49 8.98
CA ALA A 127 10.98 3.43 8.50
C ALA A 127 10.98 3.32 6.96
N ILE A 128 9.98 3.94 6.30
CA ILE A 128 9.98 4.12 4.85
C ILE A 128 11.00 5.23 4.50
N PRO A 129 11.92 4.97 3.56
CA PRO A 129 12.91 5.95 3.11
C PRO A 129 12.29 7.30 2.76
N LYS A 130 12.97 8.40 3.12
CA LYS A 130 12.47 9.76 2.90
C LYS A 130 12.21 10.06 1.42
N ALA A 131 13.04 9.53 0.51
CA ALA A 131 12.85 9.66 -0.93
C ALA A 131 11.49 9.10 -1.38
N ILE A 132 11.17 7.87 -0.96
CA ILE A 132 9.86 7.25 -1.21
C ILE A 132 8.72 8.06 -0.59
N ARG A 133 8.82 8.43 0.70
CA ARG A 133 7.75 9.17 1.40
C ARG A 133 7.40 10.51 0.75
N LYS A 134 8.35 11.15 0.06
CA LYS A 134 8.11 12.40 -0.68
C LYS A 134 7.41 12.18 -2.03
N ASN A 135 7.44 10.96 -2.54
CA ASN A 135 6.97 10.58 -3.87
C ASN A 135 5.66 9.79 -3.86
N VAL A 136 5.15 9.38 -2.69
CA VAL A 136 3.85 8.68 -2.56
C VAL A 136 2.68 9.63 -2.82
N ASN A 137 1.58 9.08 -3.32
CA ASN A 137 0.33 9.80 -3.52
C ASN A 137 -0.78 9.31 -2.60
N TYR A 138 -0.60 8.18 -1.93
CA TYR A 138 -1.48 7.72 -0.85
C TYR A 138 -0.70 7.28 0.39
N ILE A 139 -1.32 7.41 1.56
CA ILE A 139 -0.81 6.87 2.82
C ILE A 139 -1.92 6.08 3.49
N SER A 140 -1.70 4.79 3.78
CA SER A 140 -2.53 3.99 4.68
C SER A 140 -1.89 3.89 6.06
N LEU A 141 -2.61 4.31 7.09
CA LEU A 141 -2.21 4.20 8.50
C LEU A 141 -3.06 3.16 9.21
N HIS A 142 -2.38 2.17 9.80
CA HIS A 142 -2.97 1.10 10.61
C HIS A 142 -2.56 1.22 12.08
N GLY A 143 -3.25 0.48 12.95
CA GLY A 143 -2.96 0.32 14.38
C GLY A 143 -1.47 0.19 14.73
N GLY A 144 -1.08 0.78 15.86
CA GLY A 144 0.26 0.65 16.43
C GLY A 144 1.40 1.33 15.63
N HIS A 145 1.06 2.24 14.71
CA HIS A 145 2.00 3.06 13.95
C HIS A 145 2.85 4.07 14.74
N GLY A 146 2.54 4.33 16.02
CA GLY A 146 3.26 5.28 16.86
C GLY A 146 2.39 5.90 17.95
N SER A 147 2.94 6.88 18.66
CA SER A 147 2.22 7.73 19.62
C SER A 147 1.31 8.74 18.92
N LEU A 148 0.37 9.36 19.65
CA LEU A 148 -0.43 10.49 19.13
C LEU A 148 0.44 11.61 18.53
N SER A 149 1.65 11.81 19.07
CA SER A 149 2.62 12.78 18.54
C SER A 149 3.15 12.35 17.17
N ASP A 150 3.45 11.06 16.99
CA ASP A 150 3.87 10.52 15.69
C ASP A 150 2.77 10.65 14.66
N ILE A 151 1.53 10.30 15.04
CA ILE A 151 0.32 10.43 14.21
C ILE A 151 0.17 11.88 13.75
N LYS A 152 0.20 12.83 14.69
CA LYS A 152 0.14 14.26 14.41
C LYS A 152 1.27 14.71 13.51
N HIS A 153 2.50 14.25 13.76
CA HIS A 153 3.65 14.63 12.96
C HIS A 153 3.50 14.15 11.51
N ILE A 154 3.00 12.93 11.29
CA ILE A 154 2.71 12.39 9.96
C ILE A 154 1.64 13.23 9.26
N ILE A 155 0.46 13.38 9.90
CA ILE A 155 -0.72 14.00 9.29
C ILE A 155 -0.50 15.49 9.02
N SER A 156 0.19 16.20 9.92
CA SER A 156 0.48 17.64 9.76
C SER A 156 1.32 17.96 8.52
N GLN A 157 2.03 16.99 7.95
CA GLN A 157 2.72 17.19 6.67
C GLN A 157 1.73 17.33 5.50
N TYR A 158 0.53 16.76 5.63
CA TYR A 158 -0.41 16.56 4.53
C TYR A 158 -1.75 17.28 4.71
N THR A 159 -2.14 17.64 5.93
CA THR A 159 -3.36 18.45 6.18
C THR A 159 -3.15 19.45 7.31
N ASN A 160 -3.82 20.59 7.19
CA ASN A 160 -3.86 21.63 8.24
C ASN A 160 -4.80 21.23 9.39
N GLU A 161 -5.69 20.25 9.18
CA GLU A 161 -6.68 19.78 10.14
C GLU A 161 -6.14 18.68 11.08
N SER A 162 -4.81 18.48 11.11
CA SER A 162 -4.18 17.41 11.88
C SER A 162 -4.63 17.35 13.36
N ASN A 163 -4.90 18.49 14.01
CA ASN A 163 -5.33 18.52 15.41
C ASN A 163 -6.71 17.88 15.65
N SER A 164 -7.67 18.07 14.75
CA SER A 164 -9.02 17.50 14.86
C SER A 164 -9.04 16.02 14.45
N LEU A 165 -8.14 15.61 13.55
CA LEU A 165 -8.10 14.27 12.98
C LEU A 165 -7.36 13.25 13.84
N VAL A 166 -6.34 13.68 14.58
CA VAL A 166 -5.50 12.78 15.41
C VAL A 166 -6.33 11.88 16.33
N PRO A 167 -7.31 12.39 17.12
CA PRO A 167 -8.13 11.53 17.98
C PRO A 167 -9.00 10.54 17.20
N ILE A 168 -9.49 10.93 16.03
CA ILE A 168 -10.32 10.08 15.16
C ILE A 168 -9.48 8.93 14.61
N ILE A 169 -8.29 9.25 14.11
CA ILE A 169 -7.34 8.28 13.57
C ILE A 169 -6.85 7.32 14.63
N ASP A 170 -6.51 7.84 15.82
CA ASP A 170 -6.11 6.98 16.94
C ASP A 170 -7.23 6.01 17.31
N LYS A 171 -8.48 6.48 17.42
CA LYS A 171 -9.63 5.64 17.73
C LYS A 171 -9.87 4.54 16.68
N LEU A 172 -9.88 4.90 15.40
CA LEU A 172 -10.10 3.95 14.28
C LEU A 172 -8.96 2.93 14.20
N THR A 173 -7.72 3.38 14.34
CA THR A 173 -6.58 2.46 14.30
C THR A 173 -6.50 1.53 15.52
N LEU A 174 -7.09 1.92 16.66
CA LEU A 174 -7.30 1.05 17.83
C LEU A 174 -8.42 0.02 17.62
N SER A 175 -9.46 0.32 16.82
CA SER A 175 -10.51 -0.64 16.44
C SER A 175 -10.08 -1.62 15.36
N ARG A 176 -8.77 -1.66 15.02
CA ARG A 176 -8.17 -2.43 13.91
C ARG A 176 -8.61 -1.97 12.51
N GLU A 177 -9.29 -0.84 12.43
CA GLU A 177 -9.52 -0.17 11.15
C GLU A 177 -8.23 0.54 10.69
N PHE A 178 -8.23 0.99 9.44
CA PHE A 178 -7.14 1.76 8.86
C PHE A 178 -7.71 2.95 8.10
N ILE A 179 -6.85 3.94 7.84
CA ILE A 179 -7.26 5.18 7.17
C ILE A 179 -6.35 5.42 6.00
N VAL A 180 -6.93 5.80 4.86
CA VAL A 180 -6.20 6.11 3.64
C VAL A 180 -6.28 7.61 3.35
N PHE A 181 -5.13 8.26 3.27
CA PHE A 181 -4.99 9.64 2.83
C PHE A 181 -4.72 9.68 1.33
N ASP A 182 -5.49 10.47 0.58
CA ASP A 182 -5.27 10.83 -0.81
C ASP A 182 -4.53 12.16 -0.89
N LEU A 183 -3.21 12.10 -1.09
CA LEU A 183 -2.33 13.28 -1.09
C LEU A 183 -2.43 14.13 -2.35
N ARG A 184 -3.21 13.69 -3.34
CA ARG A 184 -3.43 14.41 -4.60
C ARG A 184 -4.51 15.47 -4.44
N ARG A 185 -5.32 15.34 -3.40
CA ARG A 185 -6.36 16.30 -3.05
C ARG A 185 -5.73 17.48 -2.29
N PRO A 186 -6.28 18.69 -2.44
CA PRO A 186 -5.85 19.83 -1.63
C PRO A 186 -5.91 19.52 -0.15
N LYS A 187 -4.99 20.09 0.64
CA LYS A 187 -4.94 19.92 2.10
C LYS A 187 -6.22 20.35 2.85
N THR A 188 -7.07 21.12 2.18
CA THR A 188 -8.34 21.65 2.65
C THR A 188 -9.54 20.81 2.22
N ASP A 189 -9.34 19.78 1.39
CA ASP A 189 -10.40 18.86 0.96
C ASP A 189 -10.63 17.83 2.05
N SER A 190 -11.84 17.79 2.62
CA SER A 190 -12.24 16.79 3.62
C SER A 190 -12.23 15.36 3.07
N LEU A 191 -12.37 15.19 1.76
CA LEU A 191 -12.29 13.90 1.07
C LEU A 191 -10.85 13.44 0.80
N SER A 192 -9.85 14.21 1.24
CA SER A 192 -8.44 13.77 1.28
C SER A 192 -8.23 12.62 2.25
N ILE A 193 -9.22 12.29 3.08
CA ILE A 193 -9.18 11.22 4.07
C ILE A 193 -10.34 10.27 3.80
N ARG A 194 -10.00 9.00 3.58
CA ARG A 194 -10.95 7.90 3.45
C ARG A 194 -10.80 7.01 4.68
N VAL A 195 -11.91 6.81 5.38
CA VAL A 195 -12.06 5.81 6.45
C VAL A 195 -12.56 4.54 5.81
#